data_AF-H1LV08-F1
#
_entry.id   AF-H1LV08-F1
#
_cell.length_a   1.000
_cell.length_b   1.000
_cell.length_c   1.000
_cell.angle_alpha   90.00
_cell.angle_beta   90.00
_cell.angle_gamma   90.00
#
_symmetry.space_group_name_H-M   'P 1'
#
loop_
_entity.id
_entity.type
_entity.pdbx_description
1 polymer ?
#
loop_
_entity_poly.entity_id
_entity_poly.type
_entity_poly.pdbx_seq_one_letter_code
_entity_poly.pdbx_strand_id
1 'polypeptide(L)'
;MADFEYKKDKYKKMAEQNKREWRDGRIIFKIVKKEIDKWNPYGLLPDCPNDEFDGESKSIAMHIDRNSTADKIAKTISEEFTLSFGDSDMFSLKSCVSVAENIRDSMDYFIKNKRIKK
;
A
#
# COMPACT_ATOMS: atom_id res chain seq x y z
N MET A 1 22.00 -12.18 35.39
CA MET A 1 22.34 -11.01 34.55
C MET A 1 22.06 -11.28 33.07
N ALA A 2 22.47 -12.41 32.49
CA ALA A 2 22.24 -12.74 31.07
C ALA A 2 20.76 -12.74 30.61
N ASP A 3 19.82 -13.16 31.47
CA ASP A 3 18.40 -13.23 31.12
C ASP A 3 17.74 -11.85 30.93
N PHE A 4 18.13 -10.86 31.75
CA PHE A 4 17.64 -9.49 31.65
C PHE A 4 18.17 -8.78 30.39
N GLU A 5 19.43 -9.02 30.05
CA GLU A 5 20.07 -8.47 28.84
C GLU A 5 19.46 -9.08 27.57
N TYR A 6 19.26 -10.40 27.55
CA TYR A 6 18.55 -11.10 26.47
C TYR A 6 17.13 -10.54 26.25
N LYS A 7 16.38 -10.32 27.34
CA LYS A 7 15.04 -9.74 27.28
C LYS A 7 15.07 -8.31 26.73
N LYS A 8 16.03 -7.49 27.15
CA LYS A 8 16.22 -6.11 26.65
C LYS A 8 16.54 -6.08 25.16
N ASP A 9 17.44 -6.95 24.68
CA ASP A 9 17.77 -7.08 23.26
C ASP A 9 16.57 -7.54 22.42
N LYS A 10 15.78 -8.49 22.92
CA LYS A 10 14.55 -8.95 22.26
C LYS A 10 13.56 -7.79 22.06
N TYR A 11 13.29 -7.00 23.11
CA TYR A 11 12.37 -5.85 23.00
C TYR A 11 12.91 -4.76 22.07
N LYS A 12 14.23 -4.51 22.09
CA LYS A 12 14.85 -3.54 21.18
C LYS A 12 14.66 -3.95 19.71
N LYS A 13 14.90 -5.23 19.37
CA LYS A 13 14.66 -5.78 18.02
C LYS A 13 13.20 -5.65 17.59
N MET A 14 12.26 -5.97 18.48
CA MET A 14 10.81 -5.82 18.23
C MET A 14 10.43 -4.36 17.94
N ALA A 15 10.92 -3.41 18.76
CA ALA A 15 10.64 -1.99 18.56
C ALA A 15 11.23 -1.46 17.25
N GLU A 16 12.43 -1.91 16.87
CA GLU A 16 13.06 -1.57 15.59
C GLU A 16 12.28 -2.14 14.39
N GLN A 17 11.78 -3.37 14.50
CA GLN A 17 10.94 -3.99 13.48
C GLN A 17 9.61 -3.23 13.33
N ASN A 18 8.89 -2.98 14.42
CA ASN A 18 7.63 -2.22 14.40
C ASN A 18 7.84 -0.82 13.79
N LYS A 19 8.96 -0.16 14.10
CA LYS A 19 9.31 1.15 13.52
C LYS A 19 9.58 1.06 12.01
N ARG A 20 10.16 -0.04 11.52
CA ARG A 20 10.36 -0.29 10.08
C ARG A 20 9.03 -0.56 9.40
N GLU A 21 8.22 -1.47 9.92
CA GLU A 21 6.89 -1.81 9.38
C GLU A 21 6.00 -0.56 9.29
N TRP A 22 5.96 0.26 10.35
CA TRP A 22 5.19 1.49 10.34
C TRP A 22 5.71 2.54 9.35
N ARG A 23 7.04 2.63 9.16
CA ARG A 23 7.64 3.48 8.12
C ARG A 23 7.32 2.98 6.72
N ASP A 24 7.33 1.67 6.54
CA ASP A 24 7.09 1.01 5.26
C ASP A 24 5.61 1.15 4.87
N GLY A 25 4.69 0.92 5.80
CA GLY A 25 3.26 1.15 5.63
C GLY A 25 2.94 2.60 5.25
N ARG A 26 3.61 3.59 5.87
CA ARG A 26 3.42 5.01 5.47
C ARG A 26 3.91 5.33 4.06
N ILE A 27 4.95 4.64 3.58
CA ILE A 27 5.43 4.82 2.20
C ILE A 27 4.47 4.14 1.22
N ILE A 28 4.07 2.90 1.52
CA ILE A 28 3.13 2.12 0.73
C ILE A 28 1.82 2.89 0.57
N PHE A 29 1.26 3.39 1.68
CA PHE A 29 0.04 4.22 1.66
C PHE A 29 0.16 5.40 0.71
N LYS A 30 1.25 6.17 0.76
CA LYS A 30 1.44 7.33 -0.13
C LYS A 30 1.52 6.94 -1.61
N ILE A 31 2.11 5.78 -1.91
CA ILE A 31 2.20 5.27 -3.28
C ILE A 31 0.83 4.81 -3.75
N VAL A 32 0.15 3.98 -2.95
CA VAL A 32 -1.20 3.48 -3.25
C VAL A 32 -2.16 4.64 -3.48
N LYS A 33 -2.25 5.57 -2.52
CA LYS A 33 -3.09 6.76 -2.62
C LYS A 33 -2.88 7.49 -3.94
N LYS A 34 -1.61 7.82 -4.25
CA LYS A 34 -1.27 8.56 -5.46
C LYS A 34 -1.73 7.85 -6.75
N GLU A 35 -1.57 6.54 -6.85
CA GLU A 35 -1.96 5.82 -8.06
C GLU A 35 -3.47 5.55 -8.13
N ILE A 36 -4.14 5.38 -7.00
CA ILE A 36 -5.61 5.29 -6.90
C ILE A 36 -6.26 6.63 -7.28
N ASP A 37 -5.77 7.74 -6.72
CA ASP A 37 -6.26 9.09 -7.03
C ASP A 37 -6.12 9.42 -8.53
N LYS A 38 -5.07 8.91 -9.19
CA LYS A 38 -4.89 9.04 -10.65
C LYS A 38 -5.81 8.12 -11.44
N TRP A 39 -6.03 6.90 -10.94
CA TRP A 39 -6.91 5.95 -11.59
C TRP A 39 -8.33 6.48 -11.63
N ASN A 40 -8.77 7.17 -10.56
CA ASN A 40 -10.04 7.89 -10.45
C ASN A 40 -11.17 7.13 -11.15
N PRO A 41 -11.53 5.93 -10.67
CA PRO A 41 -12.38 5.00 -11.41
C PRO A 41 -13.75 5.60 -11.77
N TYR A 42 -14.21 6.54 -10.96
CA TYR A 42 -15.48 7.22 -11.17
C TYR A 42 -15.36 8.49 -12.01
N GLY A 43 -14.20 9.16 -12.06
CA GLY A 43 -14.01 10.39 -12.83
C GLY A 43 -14.97 11.51 -12.45
N LEU A 44 -15.65 11.39 -11.30
CA LEU A 44 -16.93 12.06 -11.06
C LEU A 44 -16.77 13.57 -10.86
N LEU A 45 -15.62 14.06 -10.40
CA LEU A 45 -15.40 15.49 -10.18
C LEU A 45 -13.92 15.91 -10.43
N PRO A 46 -13.66 16.93 -11.26
CA PRO A 46 -12.33 17.57 -11.34
C PRO A 46 -11.96 18.34 -10.06
N ASP A 47 -12.93 18.55 -9.16
CA ASP A 47 -12.84 19.30 -7.89
C ASP A 47 -13.15 18.41 -6.67
N CYS A 48 -13.03 17.08 -6.80
CA CYS A 48 -13.22 16.18 -5.67
C CYS A 48 -12.13 16.43 -4.61
N PRO A 49 -12.47 16.48 -3.30
CA PRO A 49 -11.45 16.64 -2.28
C PRO A 49 -10.41 15.51 -2.37
N ASN A 50 -9.14 15.87 -2.19
CA ASN A 50 -7.98 14.97 -2.35
C ASN A 50 -7.95 13.77 -1.39
N ASP A 51 -9.04 13.48 -0.66
CA ASP A 51 -9.17 12.44 0.35
C ASP A 51 -10.28 11.42 0.05
N GLU A 52 -10.93 11.48 -1.13
CA GLU A 52 -12.06 10.63 -1.51
C GLU A 52 -11.79 9.13 -1.32
N PHE A 53 -10.57 8.67 -1.63
CA PHE A 53 -10.18 7.25 -1.54
C PHE A 53 -9.18 6.98 -0.41
N ASP A 54 -9.10 7.84 0.62
CA ASP A 54 -8.13 7.64 1.71
C ASP A 54 -8.43 6.40 2.55
N GLY A 55 -9.71 6.05 2.71
CA GLY A 55 -10.14 4.85 3.42
C GLY A 55 -9.64 3.58 2.71
N GLU A 56 -9.98 3.46 1.43
CA GLU A 56 -9.63 2.34 0.56
C GLU A 56 -8.12 2.25 0.40
N SER A 57 -7.45 3.38 0.11
CA SER A 57 -5.99 3.42 -0.06
C SER A 57 -5.25 2.99 1.21
N LYS A 58 -5.78 3.36 2.38
CA LYS A 58 -5.23 2.93 3.67
C LYS A 58 -5.46 1.45 3.90
N SER A 59 -6.64 0.92 3.59
CA SER A 59 -6.96 -0.50 3.72
C SER A 59 -6.07 -1.35 2.81
N ILE A 60 -5.96 -0.98 1.53
CA ILE A 60 -5.05 -1.64 0.56
C ILE A 60 -3.62 -1.63 1.10
N ALA A 61 -3.14 -0.48 1.59
CA ALA A 61 -1.79 -0.35 2.13
C ALA A 61 -1.52 -1.18 3.40
N MET A 62 -2.56 -1.57 4.14
CA MET A 62 -2.43 -2.50 5.29
C MET A 62 -2.33 -3.96 4.84
N HIS A 63 -2.88 -4.31 3.68
CA HIS A 63 -2.92 -5.70 3.19
C HIS A 63 -1.78 -6.06 2.22
N ILE A 64 -1.03 -5.06 1.75
CA ILE A 64 0.13 -5.25 0.88
C ILE A 64 1.44 -4.84 1.55
N ASP A 65 2.53 -5.44 1.08
CA ASP A 65 3.90 -5.19 1.53
C ASP A 65 4.82 -4.96 0.32
N ARG A 66 6.09 -4.60 0.57
CA ARG A 66 7.08 -4.32 -0.49
C ARG A 66 7.31 -5.47 -1.47
N ASN A 67 7.06 -6.71 -1.05
CA ASN A 67 7.24 -7.90 -1.88
C ASN A 67 5.94 -8.37 -2.52
N SER A 68 4.82 -7.69 -2.28
CA SER A 68 3.55 -8.03 -2.91
C SER A 68 3.64 -7.89 -4.43
N THR A 69 3.15 -8.91 -5.15
CA THR A 69 3.11 -8.96 -6.61
C THR A 69 2.02 -8.03 -7.15
N ALA A 70 2.11 -7.65 -8.42
CA ALA A 70 1.05 -6.88 -9.09
C ALA A 70 -0.30 -7.62 -9.01
N ASP A 71 -0.31 -8.94 -9.17
CA ASP A 71 -1.51 -9.78 -9.02
C ASP A 71 -2.14 -9.66 -7.61
N LYS A 72 -1.33 -9.78 -6.55
CA LYS A 72 -1.81 -9.60 -5.17
C LYS A 72 -2.38 -8.20 -4.96
N ILE A 73 -1.71 -7.18 -5.49
CA ILE A 73 -2.15 -5.79 -5.39
C ILE A 73 -3.49 -5.60 -6.14
N ALA A 74 -3.62 -6.13 -7.36
CA ALA A 74 -4.85 -6.05 -8.15
C ALA A 74 -6.02 -6.72 -7.44
N LYS A 75 -5.78 -7.90 -6.85
CA LYS A 75 -6.76 -8.61 -6.03
C LYS A 75 -7.21 -7.77 -4.84
N THR A 76 -6.28 -7.21 -4.07
CA THR A 76 -6.62 -6.35 -2.93
C THR A 76 -7.42 -5.12 -3.36
N ILE A 77 -7.05 -4.46 -4.46
CA ILE A 77 -7.81 -3.30 -4.98
C ILE A 77 -9.23 -3.72 -5.37
N SER A 78 -9.36 -4.81 -6.12
CA SER A 78 -10.65 -5.37 -6.54
C SER A 78 -11.55 -5.68 -5.35
N GLU A 79 -11.04 -6.38 -4.34
CA GLU A 79 -11.78 -6.74 -3.13
C GLU A 79 -12.22 -5.50 -2.35
N GLU A 80 -11.32 -4.54 -2.10
CA GLU A 80 -11.62 -3.34 -1.32
C GLU A 80 -12.62 -2.42 -2.03
N PHE A 81 -12.45 -2.16 -3.34
CA PHE A 81 -13.38 -1.32 -4.07
C PHE A 81 -14.73 -2.00 -4.30
N THR A 82 -14.76 -3.32 -4.55
CA THR A 82 -16.03 -4.06 -4.61
C THR A 82 -16.76 -4.02 -3.27
N LEU A 83 -16.03 -4.12 -2.14
CA LEU A 83 -16.60 -4.01 -0.80
C LEU A 83 -17.18 -2.62 -0.53
N SER A 84 -16.44 -1.56 -0.88
CA SER A 84 -16.86 -0.16 -0.62
C SER A 84 -18.03 0.27 -1.49
N PHE A 85 -18.06 -0.14 -2.77
CA PHE A 85 -18.97 0.43 -3.77
C PHE A 85 -19.99 -0.56 -4.33
N GLY A 86 -19.82 -1.87 -4.11
CA GLY A 86 -20.76 -2.91 -4.52
C GLY A 86 -20.77 -3.25 -6.01
N ASP A 87 -19.84 -2.73 -6.81
CA ASP A 87 -19.80 -2.94 -8.27
C ASP A 87 -18.68 -3.92 -8.68
N SER A 88 -18.99 -5.21 -8.69
CA SER A 88 -18.03 -6.27 -9.02
C SER A 88 -17.61 -6.31 -10.49
N ASP A 89 -18.44 -5.79 -11.39
CA ASP A 89 -18.12 -5.75 -12.83
C ASP A 89 -17.12 -4.62 -13.12
N MET A 90 -17.37 -3.44 -12.54
CA MET A 90 -16.46 -2.30 -12.62
C MET A 90 -15.11 -2.61 -11.97
N PHE A 91 -15.13 -3.19 -10.77
CA PHE A 91 -13.93 -3.51 -9.98
C PHE A 91 -13.44 -4.93 -10.15
N SER A 92 -13.68 -5.53 -11.32
CA SER A 92 -13.14 -6.85 -11.65
C SER A 92 -11.60 -6.85 -11.56
N LEU A 93 -11.01 -8.01 -11.25
CA LEU A 93 -9.55 -8.17 -11.20
C LEU A 93 -8.87 -7.60 -12.44
N LYS A 94 -9.48 -7.84 -13.62
CA LYS A 94 -8.99 -7.39 -14.92
C LYS A 94 -8.93 -5.86 -15.02
N SER A 95 -9.93 -5.16 -14.49
CA SER A 95 -9.98 -3.69 -14.44
C SER A 95 -8.87 -3.13 -13.53
N CYS A 96 -8.52 -3.86 -12.47
CA CYS A 96 -7.55 -3.42 -11.46
C CYS A 96 -6.08 -3.72 -11.81
N VAL A 97 -5.80 -4.52 -12.84
CA VAL A 97 -4.41 -4.90 -13.20
C VAL A 97 -3.54 -3.68 -13.49
N SER A 98 -4.04 -2.75 -14.31
CA SER A 98 -3.24 -1.60 -14.75
C SER A 98 -2.82 -0.68 -13.60
N VAL A 99 -3.73 -0.39 -12.67
CA VAL A 99 -3.42 0.42 -11.48
C VAL A 99 -2.50 -0.33 -10.51
N ALA A 100 -2.65 -1.66 -10.41
CA ALA A 100 -1.77 -2.48 -9.59
C ALA A 100 -0.33 -2.52 -10.11
N GLU A 101 -0.14 -2.58 -11.44
CA GLU A 101 1.17 -2.49 -12.09
C GLU A 101 1.83 -1.12 -11.80
N ASN A 102 1.08 -0.03 -11.92
CA ASN A 102 1.57 1.32 -11.59
C ASN A 102 2.02 1.45 -10.12
N ILE A 103 1.27 0.85 -9.19
CA ILE A 103 1.63 0.80 -7.78
C ILE A 103 2.91 0.00 -7.59
N ARG A 104 3.02 -1.19 -8.20
CA ARG A 104 4.20 -2.05 -8.11
C ARG A 104 5.45 -1.35 -8.65
N ASP A 105 5.35 -0.74 -9.81
CA ASP A 105 6.45 0.00 -10.44
C ASP A 105 6.89 1.19 -9.59
N SER A 106 5.93 1.92 -9.01
CA SER A 106 6.22 3.02 -8.09
C SER A 106 6.92 2.56 -6.81
N MET A 107 6.54 1.39 -6.27
CA MET A 107 7.25 0.78 -5.14
C MET A 107 8.67 0.39 -5.52
N ASP A 108 8.86 -0.27 -6.67
CA ASP A 108 10.17 -0.69 -7.15
C ASP A 108 11.09 0.49 -7.42
N TYR A 109 10.57 1.55 -8.03
CA TYR A 109 11.28 2.80 -8.22
C TYR A 109 11.73 3.40 -6.88
N PHE A 110 10.85 3.45 -5.89
CA PHE A 110 11.19 3.99 -4.57
C PHE A 110 12.25 3.16 -3.85
N ILE A 111 12.17 1.82 -3.94
CA ILE A 111 13.14 0.89 -3.34
C ILE A 111 14.51 1.05 -4.02
N LYS A 112 14.56 1.09 -5.35
CA LYS A 112 15.79 1.30 -6.13
C LYS A 112 16.45 2.63 -5.76
N ASN A 113 15.70 3.73 -5.72
CA ASN A 113 16.26 5.05 -5.41
C ASN A 113 16.72 5.22 -3.96
N LYS A 114 16.16 4.48 -3.00
CA LYS A 114 16.71 4.43 -1.63
C LYS A 114 18.02 3.66 -1.52
N ARG A 115 18.28 2.70 -2.43
CA ARG A 115 19.56 1.96 -2.47
C ARG A 115 20.69 2.77 -3.11
N ILE A 116 20.35 3.75 -3.96
CA ILE A 116 21.31 4.61 -4.68
C ILE A 116 21.81 5.77 -3.81
N LYS A 117 21.08 6.16 -2.75
CA LYS A 117 21.56 7.13 -1.75
C LYS A 117 22.47 6.43 -0.73
N LYS A 118 23.71 6.14 -1.12
CA LYS A 118 24.77 5.68 -0.22
C LYS A 118 25.96 6.62 -0.31
#